data_AF-A0A1H9WL66-F1
#
_entry.id   AF-A0A1H9WL66-F1
#
_cell.length_a   1.000
_cell.length_b   1.000
_cell.length_c   1.000
_cell.angle_alpha   90.00
_cell.angle_beta   90.00
_cell.angle_gamma   90.00
#
_symmetry.space_group_name_H-M   'P 1'
#
loop_
_entity.id
_entity.type
_entity.pdbx_description
1 polymer ?
#
loop_
_entity_poly.entity_id
_entity_poly.type
_entity_poly.pdbx_seq_one_letter_code
_entity_poly.pdbx_strand_id
1 'polypeptide(L)'
;MAPLLLAASLVAPVQAHAEEAAWTGPLSTRGRWIVDAHGDRFKLKSGNWHGASGTYTGSGDINDPANHHSGEKADQVPLGLDRATMATIISGFKEIGVNSIRLPFSNQMIKDTSPAHGLKDAQLNGKRPLEVYDAVVAELTRNNLAVILNNHTTTSRWCCGVDGNERWNTSQSTDQWITDWAFMADRYKANKRVVGADLYNEVRRNVWDDPNWGWGNDHDWHKASQQAADRLQQTAPDLLVIVEGINWTGIPVDGFAHGRPTLEPARFLSHTLANPAKLVYSAHFYGYTGPNHSGATGIGETTDPRYQDLSPQEHVNVLQRQAFFITEAQKHFTAPLWISEFGVGGRGENNPKARDWFERFVNQLIANDTDFAYWPLVGFHTNRGGNGWALLHWDAAGNRMGVNDGDDWRAGAWNRLVTAPSRTGQVPQETRWNQLLKESCPQNEKLTGISHTGSRGLCVSGPQWSSTTRVTNEQHVTNDWASGYTKLQCPNNNAAVGYANFTLVCAPVATGSTSRVLWFDRGDNRPDQGGDWANGHYKGQCAQDEHIAGVAYNWRRTPDALLCRK
;
A
#
# COMPACT_ATOMS: atom_id res chain seq x y z
N MET A 1 32.32 62.89 40.02
CA MET A 1 31.91 61.51 40.30
C MET A 1 30.49 61.34 39.77
N ALA A 2 30.34 60.76 38.59
CA ALA A 2 29.06 60.50 37.92
C ALA A 2 28.85 58.98 37.88
N PRO A 3 27.65 58.46 38.18
CA PRO A 3 27.44 57.02 38.31
C PRO A 3 27.28 56.36 36.93
N LEU A 4 28.01 55.25 36.75
CA LEU A 4 27.87 54.33 35.62
C LEU A 4 26.50 53.64 35.68
N LEU A 5 25.69 53.80 34.64
CA LEU A 5 24.50 53.00 34.37
C LEU A 5 24.92 51.69 33.70
N LEU A 6 24.83 50.57 34.42
CA LEU A 6 24.91 49.22 33.83
C LEU A 6 23.59 48.92 33.10
N ALA A 7 23.66 48.79 31.77
CA ALA A 7 22.58 48.24 30.98
C ALA A 7 22.52 46.71 31.17
N ALA A 8 21.46 46.22 31.80
CA ALA A 8 21.17 44.80 31.88
C ALA A 8 20.64 44.31 30.52
N SER A 9 21.43 43.50 29.81
CA SER A 9 21.00 42.79 28.61
C SER A 9 19.99 41.71 29.00
N LEU A 10 18.74 41.87 28.60
CA LEU A 10 17.72 40.83 28.65
C LEU A 10 18.11 39.71 27.70
N VAL A 11 18.65 38.62 28.24
CA VAL A 11 18.79 37.34 27.51
C VAL A 11 17.38 36.77 27.40
N ALA A 12 16.81 36.81 26.20
CA ALA A 12 15.57 36.11 25.89
C ALA A 12 15.77 34.60 26.15
N PRO A 13 14.82 33.90 26.81
CA PRO A 13 14.92 32.47 26.97
C PRO A 13 14.90 31.84 25.57
N VAL A 14 15.92 31.02 25.29
CA VAL A 14 15.92 30.13 24.14
C VAL A 14 14.66 29.28 24.26
N GLN A 15 13.70 29.47 23.36
CA GLN A 15 12.58 28.54 23.23
C GLN A 15 13.19 27.17 22.98
N ALA A 16 13.06 26.29 23.98
CA ALA A 16 13.24 24.86 23.78
C ALA A 16 12.36 24.50 22.59
N HIS A 17 12.98 24.01 21.51
CA HIS A 17 12.25 23.38 20.43
C HIS A 17 11.32 22.37 21.09
N ALA A 18 10.01 22.51 20.85
CA ALA A 18 9.05 21.50 21.25
C ALA A 18 9.60 20.16 20.79
N GLU A 19 9.84 19.26 21.74
CA GLU A 19 10.18 17.87 21.48
C GLU A 19 9.16 17.37 20.47
N GLU A 20 9.60 17.17 19.21
CA GLU A 20 8.73 16.83 18.10
C GLU A 20 7.91 15.61 18.54
N ALA A 21 6.59 15.77 18.66
CA ALA A 21 5.73 14.79 19.32
C ALA A 21 6.03 13.40 18.77
N ALA A 22 6.69 12.57 19.60
CA ALA A 22 7.13 11.26 19.17
C ALA A 22 5.88 10.41 18.94
N TRP A 23 5.58 10.13 17.67
CA TRP A 23 4.52 9.19 17.29
C TRP A 23 4.77 7.82 17.93
N THR A 24 3.69 7.15 18.29
CA THR A 24 3.76 5.85 18.99
C THR A 24 3.27 4.73 18.07
N GLY A 25 4.15 3.76 17.80
CA GLY A 25 3.76 2.54 17.10
C GLY A 25 2.98 1.56 18.00
N PRO A 26 2.30 0.57 17.42
CA PRO A 26 2.19 0.30 15.99
C PRO A 26 1.18 1.21 15.29
N LEU A 27 1.31 1.34 13.96
CA LEU A 27 0.35 2.09 13.15
C LEU A 27 -0.90 1.26 12.84
N SER A 28 -2.02 1.92 12.57
CA SER A 28 -3.27 1.33 12.09
C SER A 28 -4.00 2.29 11.14
N THR A 29 -5.18 1.92 10.65
CA THR A 29 -5.94 2.73 9.69
C THR A 29 -7.34 3.07 10.20
N ARG A 30 -7.80 4.29 9.87
CA ARG A 30 -9.16 4.78 10.11
C ARG A 30 -9.65 5.50 8.85
N GLY A 31 -10.59 4.88 8.13
CA GLY A 31 -11.00 5.34 6.81
C GLY A 31 -9.81 5.44 5.86
N ARG A 32 -9.61 6.62 5.26
CA ARG A 32 -8.48 6.91 4.36
C ARG A 32 -7.17 7.29 5.06
N TRP A 33 -7.10 7.23 6.39
CA TRP A 33 -5.98 7.77 7.17
C TRP A 33 -5.17 6.67 7.85
N ILE A 34 -3.85 6.84 7.88
CA ILE A 34 -2.95 6.10 8.76
C ILE A 34 -2.86 6.85 10.08
N VAL A 35 -3.00 6.13 11.19
CA VAL A 35 -2.94 6.65 12.55
C VAL A 35 -1.93 5.89 13.40
N ASP A 36 -1.42 6.55 14.41
CA ASP A 36 -0.56 5.94 15.43
C ASP A 36 -1.38 5.13 16.45
N ALA A 37 -0.71 4.57 17.46
CA ALA A 37 -1.36 3.75 18.50
C ALA A 37 -2.39 4.52 19.34
N HIS A 38 -2.29 5.85 19.42
CA HIS A 38 -3.25 6.71 20.10
C HIS A 38 -4.42 7.11 19.20
N GLY A 39 -4.35 6.84 17.90
CA GLY A 39 -5.37 7.26 16.93
C GLY A 39 -5.11 8.64 16.32
N ASP A 40 -3.93 9.22 16.57
CA ASP A 40 -3.51 10.48 15.96
C ASP A 40 -3.02 10.24 14.53
N ARG A 41 -3.35 11.16 13.62
CA ARG A 41 -2.93 11.08 12.21
C ARG A 41 -1.39 11.02 12.12
N PHE A 42 -0.90 9.95 11.51
CA PHE A 42 0.51 9.79 11.14
C PHE A 42 0.67 9.80 9.62
N LYS A 43 1.10 10.93 9.05
CA LYS A 43 1.36 11.05 7.60
C LYS A 43 2.72 10.45 7.24
N LEU A 44 2.73 9.48 6.34
CA LEU A 44 3.95 8.96 5.73
C LEU A 44 4.51 9.99 4.74
N LYS A 45 5.60 10.63 5.16
CA LYS A 45 6.49 11.42 4.30
C LYS A 45 7.74 10.58 4.08
N SER A 46 7.64 9.65 3.14
CA SER A 46 8.66 8.62 2.99
C SER A 46 9.63 8.91 1.85
N GLY A 47 10.69 8.12 1.80
CA GLY A 47 11.43 7.90 0.56
C GLY A 47 12.05 6.50 0.53
N ASN A 48 12.48 6.10 -0.66
CA ASN A 48 13.00 4.78 -0.95
C ASN A 48 14.52 4.72 -0.77
N TRP A 49 15.00 3.87 0.14
CA TRP A 49 16.43 3.57 0.28
C TRP A 49 16.74 2.20 -0.34
N HIS A 50 16.91 2.20 -1.66
CA HIS A 50 17.20 0.98 -2.43
C HIS A 50 18.64 0.48 -2.23
N GLY A 51 18.96 -0.66 -2.85
CA GLY A 51 20.29 -1.27 -2.84
C GLY A 51 20.24 -2.73 -2.39
N ALA A 52 19.56 -3.00 -1.26
CA ALA A 52 19.46 -4.35 -0.71
C ALA A 52 18.57 -5.29 -1.53
N SER A 53 17.73 -4.75 -2.41
CA SER A 53 17.00 -5.48 -3.45
C SER A 53 17.87 -5.89 -4.65
N GLY A 54 19.09 -5.36 -4.75
CA GLY A 54 20.02 -5.60 -5.85
C GLY A 54 20.02 -4.50 -6.90
N THR A 55 21.19 -4.27 -7.49
CA THR A 55 21.42 -3.26 -8.53
C THR A 55 22.06 -3.84 -9.78
N TYR A 56 22.37 -5.14 -9.80
CA TYR A 56 22.96 -5.82 -10.95
C TYR A 56 21.98 -5.89 -12.12
N THR A 57 22.40 -5.51 -13.32
CA THR A 57 21.53 -5.41 -14.51
C THR A 57 21.19 -6.77 -15.13
N GLY A 58 21.80 -7.86 -14.65
CA GLY A 58 21.52 -9.22 -15.11
C GLY A 58 22.50 -9.77 -16.14
N SER A 59 23.44 -8.96 -16.64
CA SER A 59 24.46 -9.37 -17.61
C SER A 59 25.86 -8.84 -17.26
N GLY A 60 26.91 -9.59 -17.63
CA GLY A 60 28.31 -9.23 -17.36
C GLY A 60 28.86 -9.80 -16.06
N ASP A 61 30.00 -9.27 -15.61
CA ASP A 61 30.59 -9.58 -14.30
C ASP A 61 29.85 -8.79 -13.22
N ILE A 62 29.26 -9.49 -12.25
CA ILE A 62 28.57 -8.90 -11.10
C ILE A 62 29.50 -8.07 -10.20
N ASN A 63 30.82 -8.23 -10.33
CA ASN A 63 31.79 -7.44 -9.58
C ASN A 63 32.15 -6.11 -10.24
N ASP A 64 31.84 -5.95 -11.53
CA ASP A 64 32.10 -4.72 -12.28
C ASP A 64 30.93 -3.73 -12.10
N PRO A 65 31.15 -2.56 -11.49
CA PRO A 65 30.11 -1.54 -11.34
C PRO A 65 29.42 -1.16 -12.65
N ALA A 66 30.07 -1.28 -13.82
CA ALA A 66 29.44 -1.00 -15.12
C ALA A 66 28.22 -1.90 -15.40
N ASN A 67 28.14 -3.07 -14.76
CA ASN A 67 27.01 -3.99 -14.86
C ASN A 67 25.97 -3.77 -13.74
N HIS A 68 26.00 -2.62 -13.08
CA HIS A 68 24.99 -2.20 -12.13
C HIS A 68 24.25 -0.96 -12.63
N HIS A 69 22.97 -0.84 -12.28
CA HIS A 69 22.17 0.31 -12.67
C HIS A 69 22.85 1.62 -12.25
N SER A 70 23.10 2.50 -13.22
CA SER A 70 23.81 3.76 -13.02
C SER A 70 25.21 3.63 -12.38
N GLY A 71 25.85 2.46 -12.41
CA GLY A 71 27.13 2.22 -11.74
C GLY A 71 27.01 1.98 -10.23
N GLU A 72 25.80 1.85 -9.70
CA GLU A 72 25.51 1.88 -8.26
C GLU A 72 25.56 0.48 -7.65
N LYS A 73 26.76 -0.11 -7.58
CA LYS A 73 26.98 -1.42 -6.94
C LYS A 73 26.69 -1.34 -5.44
N ALA A 74 25.77 -2.19 -4.96
CA ALA A 74 25.28 -2.16 -3.59
C ALA A 74 25.50 -3.47 -2.81
N ASP A 75 25.90 -4.57 -3.47
CA ASP A 75 26.18 -5.87 -2.83
C ASP A 75 25.09 -6.36 -1.85
N GLN A 76 23.82 -6.13 -2.21
CA GLN A 76 22.65 -6.50 -1.41
C GLN A 76 22.56 -5.82 -0.04
N VAL A 77 23.24 -4.69 0.15
CA VAL A 77 23.02 -3.79 1.29
C VAL A 77 22.38 -2.47 0.82
N PRO A 78 21.75 -1.68 1.71
CA PRO A 78 21.26 -0.36 1.34
C PRO A 78 22.35 0.50 0.72
N LEU A 79 22.04 1.18 -0.38
CA LEU A 79 23.01 1.89 -1.22
C LEU A 79 23.71 3.00 -0.42
N GLY A 80 25.01 3.21 -0.68
CA GLY A 80 25.78 4.33 -0.12
C GLY A 80 26.47 4.03 1.21
N LEU A 81 26.27 2.86 1.82
CA LEU A 81 26.99 2.46 3.04
C LEU A 81 28.50 2.28 2.84
N ASP A 82 28.96 2.13 1.60
CA ASP A 82 30.38 2.16 1.21
C ASP A 82 30.92 3.59 0.99
N ARG A 83 30.05 4.59 0.97
CA ARG A 83 30.34 6.00 0.68
C ARG A 83 30.27 6.88 1.92
N ALA A 84 29.26 6.67 2.76
CA ALA A 84 29.04 7.41 4.00
C ALA A 84 28.56 6.49 5.14
N THR A 85 28.69 6.95 6.38
CA THR A 85 28.16 6.21 7.55
C THR A 85 26.63 6.23 7.54
N MET A 86 26.01 5.21 8.16
CA MET A 86 24.57 5.16 8.38
C MET A 86 24.05 6.44 9.04
N ALA A 87 24.77 6.95 10.05
CA ALA A 87 24.41 8.17 10.76
C ALA A 87 24.37 9.40 9.82
N THR A 88 25.36 9.53 8.93
CA THR A 88 25.40 10.62 7.95
C THR A 88 24.24 10.53 6.96
N ILE A 89 23.94 9.34 6.44
CA ILE A 89 22.85 9.14 5.48
C ILE A 89 21.49 9.44 6.15
N ILE A 90 21.26 8.92 7.36
CA ILE A 90 20.03 9.13 8.13
C ILE A 90 19.86 10.60 8.54
N SER A 91 20.95 11.30 8.85
CA SER A 91 20.90 12.75 9.06
C SER A 91 20.41 13.47 7.81
N GLY A 92 20.86 13.06 6.62
CA GLY A 92 20.40 13.60 5.35
C GLY A 92 18.91 13.36 5.12
N PHE A 93 18.37 12.20 5.51
CA PHE A 93 16.93 11.91 5.44
C PHE A 93 16.12 12.90 6.30
N LYS A 94 16.56 13.14 7.53
CA LYS A 94 15.92 14.13 8.41
C LYS A 94 15.99 15.54 7.84
N GLU A 95 17.14 15.93 7.28
CA GLU A 95 17.36 17.25 6.66
C GLU A 95 16.37 17.52 5.52
N ILE A 96 16.07 16.53 4.69
CA ILE A 96 15.11 16.68 3.59
C ILE A 96 13.64 16.50 4.03
N GLY A 97 13.39 16.28 5.33
CA GLY A 97 12.04 16.28 5.91
C GLY A 97 11.28 14.95 5.79
N VAL A 98 11.95 13.83 5.52
CA VAL A 98 11.29 12.50 5.57
C VAL A 98 11.20 11.98 7.00
N ASN A 99 10.09 11.31 7.32
CA ASN A 99 9.83 10.70 8.64
C ASN A 99 9.72 9.17 8.59
N SER A 100 9.87 8.59 7.41
CA SER A 100 9.66 7.17 7.16
C SER A 100 10.48 6.71 5.95
N ILE A 101 10.84 5.43 5.91
CA ILE A 101 11.68 4.85 4.84
C ILE A 101 11.00 3.59 4.31
N ARG A 102 10.74 3.56 2.99
CA ARG A 102 10.48 2.32 2.26
C ARG A 102 11.84 1.67 2.02
N LEU A 103 12.05 0.46 2.54
CA LEU A 103 13.34 -0.21 2.56
C LEU A 103 13.29 -1.51 1.73
N PRO A 104 13.55 -1.43 0.41
CA PRO A 104 13.62 -2.56 -0.50
C PRO A 104 14.56 -3.68 -0.03
N PHE A 105 14.13 -4.93 -0.17
CA PHE A 105 14.96 -6.12 -0.02
C PHE A 105 14.62 -7.18 -1.08
N SER A 106 15.52 -8.12 -1.32
CA SER A 106 15.27 -9.30 -2.15
C SER A 106 15.14 -10.59 -1.34
N ASN A 107 14.39 -11.57 -1.84
CA ASN A 107 14.34 -12.92 -1.23
C ASN A 107 15.69 -13.65 -1.28
N GLN A 108 16.57 -13.29 -2.22
CA GLN A 108 17.94 -13.79 -2.27
C GLN A 108 18.77 -13.21 -1.11
N MET A 109 18.67 -11.91 -0.83
CA MET A 109 19.44 -11.22 0.21
C MET A 109 19.23 -11.86 1.59
N ILE A 110 17.99 -12.23 1.93
CA ILE A 110 17.68 -12.81 3.26
C ILE A 110 18.32 -14.19 3.47
N LYS A 111 18.76 -14.85 2.40
CA LYS A 111 19.40 -16.19 2.40
C LYS A 111 20.92 -16.11 2.17
N ASP A 112 21.44 -14.95 1.77
CA ASP A 112 22.85 -14.81 1.46
C ASP A 112 23.71 -14.84 2.73
N THR A 113 24.80 -15.59 2.66
CA THR A 113 25.78 -15.77 3.74
C THR A 113 27.13 -15.13 3.43
N SER A 114 27.29 -14.55 2.23
CA SER A 114 28.50 -13.87 1.79
C SER A 114 28.67 -12.56 2.58
N PRO A 115 29.79 -12.37 3.30
CA PRO A 115 29.97 -11.18 4.12
C PRO A 115 30.08 -9.90 3.29
N ALA A 116 29.51 -8.82 3.80
CA ALA A 116 29.66 -7.47 3.26
C ALA A 116 31.03 -6.88 3.62
N HIS A 117 31.60 -6.09 2.70
CA HIS A 117 32.92 -5.47 2.84
C HIS A 117 32.91 -4.03 2.29
N GLY A 118 33.92 -3.25 2.67
CA GLY A 118 34.10 -1.87 2.17
C GLY A 118 33.11 -0.85 2.76
N LEU A 119 32.34 -1.22 3.78
CA LEU A 119 31.36 -0.32 4.41
C LEU A 119 32.06 0.68 5.32
N LYS A 120 31.60 1.94 5.34
CA LYS A 120 32.18 3.02 6.15
C LYS A 120 32.04 2.77 7.65
N ASP A 121 30.93 2.18 8.06
CA ASP A 121 30.72 1.69 9.42
C ASP A 121 31.49 0.38 9.61
N ALA A 122 32.67 0.46 10.25
CA ALA A 122 33.58 -0.67 10.41
C ALA A 122 32.91 -1.92 10.99
N GLN A 123 32.01 -1.75 11.97
CA GLN A 123 31.25 -2.80 12.63
C GLN A 123 30.30 -3.58 11.72
N LEU A 124 29.99 -3.08 10.52
CA LEU A 124 29.15 -3.77 9.55
C LEU A 124 29.94 -4.70 8.64
N ASN A 125 31.25 -4.49 8.50
CA ASN A 125 32.10 -5.34 7.67
C ASN A 125 32.20 -6.75 8.27
N GLY A 126 32.11 -7.78 7.43
CA GLY A 126 32.08 -9.19 7.85
C GLY A 126 30.70 -9.71 8.24
N LYS A 127 29.67 -8.85 8.32
CA LYS A 127 28.28 -9.27 8.52
C LYS A 127 27.66 -9.76 7.22
N ARG A 128 26.67 -10.66 7.32
CA ARG A 128 25.83 -11.04 6.19
C ARG A 128 24.92 -9.87 5.77
N PRO A 129 24.44 -9.81 4.52
CA PRO A 129 23.57 -8.73 4.05
C PRO A 129 22.33 -8.51 4.93
N LEU A 130 21.67 -9.59 5.37
CA LEU A 130 20.53 -9.48 6.29
C LEU A 130 20.91 -8.88 7.65
N GLU A 131 22.12 -9.15 8.15
CA GLU A 131 22.60 -8.58 9.42
C GLU A 131 23.00 -7.10 9.28
N VAL A 132 23.43 -6.67 8.09
CA VAL A 132 23.58 -5.25 7.76
C VAL A 132 22.21 -4.58 7.70
N TYR A 133 21.24 -5.22 7.05
CA TYR A 133 19.86 -4.75 6.97
C TYR A 133 19.24 -4.60 8.38
N ASP A 134 19.46 -5.56 9.29
CA ASP A 134 19.03 -5.47 10.69
C ASP A 134 19.57 -4.20 11.39
N ALA A 135 20.86 -3.92 11.20
CA ALA A 135 21.53 -2.76 11.79
C ALA A 135 20.94 -1.46 11.25
N VAL A 136 20.64 -1.41 9.95
CA VAL A 136 19.97 -0.28 9.31
C VAL A 136 18.56 -0.07 9.86
N VAL A 137 17.74 -1.13 9.97
CA VAL A 137 16.39 -1.05 10.57
C VAL A 137 16.45 -0.54 12.01
N ALA A 138 17.39 -1.05 12.80
CA ALA A 138 17.57 -0.62 14.18
C ALA A 138 17.99 0.86 14.25
N GLU A 139 18.91 1.31 13.40
CA GLU A 139 19.37 2.71 13.41
C GLU A 139 18.28 3.69 12.92
N LEU A 140 17.53 3.32 11.87
CA LEU A 140 16.38 4.11 11.40
C LEU A 140 15.35 4.33 12.51
N THR A 141 14.98 3.25 13.20
CA THR A 141 13.95 3.30 14.25
C THR A 141 14.43 3.99 15.53
N ARG A 142 15.72 3.85 15.92
CA ARG A 142 16.34 4.68 16.97
C ARG A 142 16.28 6.17 16.66
N ASN A 143 16.30 6.51 15.38
CA ASN A 143 16.23 7.88 14.87
C ASN A 143 14.79 8.37 14.63
N ASN A 144 13.77 7.70 15.17
CA ASN A 144 12.34 8.01 15.05
C ASN A 144 11.77 7.93 13.62
N LEU A 145 12.48 7.28 12.69
CA LEU A 145 11.96 7.01 11.35
C LEU A 145 11.12 5.73 11.36
N ALA A 146 9.92 5.78 10.78
CA ALA A 146 9.14 4.57 10.56
C ALA A 146 9.75 3.76 9.40
N VAL A 147 9.80 2.44 9.53
CA VAL A 147 10.36 1.55 8.49
C VAL A 147 9.24 0.74 7.86
N ILE A 148 9.16 0.76 6.54
CA ILE A 148 8.29 -0.07 5.73
C ILE A 148 9.18 -1.05 4.98
N LEU A 149 9.04 -2.34 5.27
CA LEU A 149 9.75 -3.39 4.56
C LEU A 149 9.10 -3.56 3.19
N ASN A 150 9.89 -3.61 2.13
CA ASN A 150 9.37 -3.82 0.78
C ASN A 150 10.08 -5.01 0.13
N ASN A 151 9.33 -6.07 -0.19
CA ASN A 151 9.89 -7.16 -0.99
C ASN A 151 9.90 -6.73 -2.45
N HIS A 152 11.07 -6.27 -2.88
CA HIS A 152 11.21 -5.57 -4.14
C HIS A 152 11.51 -6.52 -5.30
N THR A 153 12.24 -7.60 -5.01
CA THR A 153 12.68 -8.59 -6.00
C THR A 153 12.80 -9.97 -5.36
N THR A 154 12.73 -11.02 -6.18
CA THR A 154 13.05 -12.38 -5.74
C THR A 154 14.57 -12.60 -5.78
N THR A 155 15.20 -12.24 -6.89
CA THR A 155 16.65 -12.27 -7.12
C THR A 155 17.23 -10.88 -6.97
N SER A 156 18.49 -10.78 -6.55
CA SER A 156 19.16 -9.50 -6.26
C SER A 156 19.62 -8.77 -7.54
N ARG A 157 18.66 -8.40 -8.38
CA ARG A 157 18.85 -7.71 -9.66
C ARG A 157 18.09 -6.39 -9.70
N TRP A 158 18.54 -5.49 -10.56
CA TRP A 158 17.80 -4.29 -10.90
C TRP A 158 16.53 -4.64 -11.68
N CYS A 159 15.41 -4.07 -11.25
CA CYS A 159 14.10 -4.21 -11.90
C CYS A 159 13.82 -2.99 -12.81
N CYS A 160 12.75 -2.86 -13.59
CA CYS A 160 11.51 -3.64 -13.59
C CYS A 160 11.08 -3.96 -15.03
N GLY A 161 11.93 -4.71 -15.75
CA GLY A 161 11.65 -5.19 -17.10
C GLY A 161 11.28 -6.68 -17.08
N VAL A 162 11.83 -7.42 -18.04
CA VAL A 162 11.90 -8.89 -17.99
C VAL A 162 13.22 -9.27 -17.32
N ASP A 163 13.18 -9.46 -16.01
CA ASP A 163 14.35 -9.61 -15.15
C ASP A 163 14.28 -10.84 -14.22
N GLY A 164 13.17 -11.59 -14.28
CA GLY A 164 12.88 -12.73 -13.42
C GLY A 164 12.18 -12.35 -12.09
N ASN A 165 11.85 -11.07 -11.89
CA ASN A 165 11.17 -10.55 -10.69
C ASN A 165 9.82 -9.91 -11.02
N GLU A 166 9.21 -10.24 -12.14
CA GLU A 166 7.97 -9.64 -12.63
C GLU A 166 6.79 -9.90 -11.69
N ARG A 167 6.78 -11.06 -11.03
CA ARG A 167 5.78 -11.47 -10.04
C ARG A 167 6.44 -12.18 -8.87
N TRP A 168 5.75 -12.24 -7.75
CA TRP A 168 6.19 -12.90 -6.51
C TRP A 168 6.57 -14.37 -6.71
N ASN A 169 6.03 -15.00 -7.76
CA ASN A 169 6.23 -16.40 -8.11
C ASN A 169 6.92 -16.61 -9.48
N THR A 170 7.62 -15.62 -10.03
CA THR A 170 8.38 -15.86 -11.28
C THR A 170 9.61 -16.74 -11.03
N SER A 171 10.44 -16.39 -10.04
CA SER A 171 11.70 -17.10 -9.74
C SER A 171 11.61 -17.98 -8.49
N GLN A 172 10.43 -18.11 -7.89
CA GLN A 172 10.16 -18.94 -6.72
C GLN A 172 8.68 -19.34 -6.68
N SER A 173 8.26 -20.18 -5.72
CA SER A 173 6.84 -20.50 -5.53
C SER A 173 6.14 -19.44 -4.65
N THR A 174 4.83 -19.32 -4.80
CA THR A 174 3.99 -18.48 -3.91
C THR A 174 4.16 -18.86 -2.43
N ASP A 175 4.23 -20.16 -2.12
CA ASP A 175 4.42 -20.64 -0.74
C ASP A 175 5.78 -20.22 -0.16
N GLN A 176 6.84 -20.26 -0.98
CA GLN A 176 8.16 -19.80 -0.56
C GLN A 176 8.14 -18.28 -0.31
N TRP A 177 7.52 -17.51 -1.18
CA TRP A 177 7.36 -16.07 -1.01
C TRP A 177 6.63 -15.71 0.30
N ILE A 178 5.51 -16.38 0.58
CA ILE A 178 4.75 -16.19 1.84
C ILE A 178 5.58 -16.61 3.05
N THR A 179 6.37 -17.68 2.93
CA THR A 179 7.28 -18.14 4.00
C THR A 179 8.37 -17.12 4.29
N ASP A 180 8.99 -16.57 3.25
CA ASP A 180 10.02 -15.52 3.37
C ASP A 180 9.44 -14.24 4.01
N TRP A 181 8.19 -13.89 3.66
CA TRP A 181 7.48 -12.78 4.31
C TRP A 181 7.21 -13.04 5.79
N ALA A 182 6.73 -14.24 6.14
CA ALA A 182 6.52 -14.61 7.53
C ALA A 182 7.83 -14.56 8.33
N PHE A 183 8.96 -14.98 7.73
CA PHE A 183 10.28 -14.87 8.33
C PHE A 183 10.68 -13.41 8.61
N MET A 184 10.56 -12.52 7.62
CA MET A 184 10.89 -11.10 7.78
C MET A 184 9.97 -10.42 8.80
N ALA A 185 8.67 -10.71 8.76
CA ALA A 185 7.71 -10.16 9.70
C ALA A 185 7.98 -10.62 11.14
N ASP A 186 8.24 -11.92 11.34
CA ASP A 186 8.58 -12.46 12.66
C ASP A 186 9.86 -11.84 13.22
N ARG A 187 10.87 -11.66 12.36
CA ARG A 187 12.16 -11.05 12.70
C ARG A 187 12.02 -9.65 13.28
N TYR A 188 11.11 -8.84 12.74
CA TYR A 188 10.97 -7.43 13.12
C TYR A 188 9.77 -7.10 14.01
N LYS A 189 8.86 -8.06 14.30
CA LYS A 189 7.58 -7.82 15.01
C LYS A 189 7.69 -7.13 16.38
N ALA A 190 8.84 -7.28 17.06
CA ALA A 190 9.09 -6.64 18.36
C ALA A 190 9.33 -5.13 18.23
N ASN A 191 9.84 -4.67 17.10
CA ASN A 191 10.09 -3.26 16.84
C ASN A 191 8.84 -2.60 16.24
N LYS A 192 8.03 -1.93 17.08
CA LYS A 192 6.77 -1.29 16.64
C LYS A 192 6.96 -0.08 15.72
N ARG A 193 8.20 0.34 15.47
CA ARG A 193 8.54 1.35 14.46
C ARG A 193 8.88 0.75 13.09
N VAL A 194 8.92 -0.58 12.98
CA VAL A 194 8.71 -1.28 11.70
C VAL A 194 7.21 -1.39 11.52
N VAL A 195 6.66 -0.57 10.62
CA VAL A 195 5.23 -0.24 10.61
C VAL A 195 4.45 -0.95 9.51
N GLY A 196 5.11 -1.46 8.47
CA GLY A 196 4.41 -2.04 7.34
C GLY A 196 5.22 -3.05 6.53
N ALA A 197 4.48 -3.91 5.84
CA ALA A 197 4.95 -4.85 4.83
C ALA A 197 4.32 -4.50 3.49
N ASP A 198 5.13 -3.98 2.57
CA ASP A 198 4.78 -3.72 1.19
C ASP A 198 5.12 -4.93 0.33
N LEU A 199 4.05 -5.66 -0.04
CA LEU A 199 4.09 -7.10 -0.26
C LEU A 199 4.91 -7.51 -1.48
N TYR A 200 4.79 -6.84 -2.62
CA TYR A 200 5.61 -7.13 -3.79
C TYR A 200 5.62 -5.95 -4.75
N ASN A 201 6.82 -5.56 -5.17
CA ASN A 201 7.05 -4.40 -6.02
C ASN A 201 6.64 -4.67 -7.48
N GLU A 202 5.81 -3.78 -8.02
CA GLU A 202 5.52 -3.64 -9.45
C GLU A 202 5.17 -4.95 -10.16
N VAL A 203 4.15 -5.65 -9.64
CA VAL A 203 3.60 -6.86 -10.25
C VAL A 203 3.27 -6.63 -11.73
N ARG A 204 3.97 -7.33 -12.61
CA ARG A 204 3.91 -7.11 -14.05
C ARG A 204 4.00 -8.41 -14.83
N ARG A 205 3.70 -8.30 -16.12
CA ARG A 205 3.84 -9.35 -17.12
C ARG A 205 5.29 -9.87 -17.20
N ASN A 206 5.46 -11.18 -17.41
CA ASN A 206 6.70 -11.78 -17.91
C ASN A 206 6.62 -12.07 -19.43
N VAL A 207 7.59 -12.77 -20.03
CA VAL A 207 7.55 -13.03 -21.49
C VAL A 207 6.25 -13.71 -21.96
N TRP A 208 5.66 -14.57 -21.14
CA TRP A 208 4.58 -15.48 -21.53
C TRP A 208 3.21 -15.08 -20.99
N ASP A 209 3.16 -14.56 -19.75
CA ASP A 209 1.93 -14.47 -18.97
C ASP A 209 1.76 -13.11 -18.27
N ASP A 210 0.50 -12.70 -18.14
CA ASP A 210 0.09 -11.51 -17.41
C ASP A 210 -0.31 -11.86 -15.96
N PRO A 211 -0.05 -10.96 -14.99
CA PRO A 211 -0.75 -10.98 -13.72
C PRO A 211 -2.22 -10.63 -13.92
N ASN A 212 -3.08 -11.10 -13.02
CA ASN A 212 -4.50 -10.76 -13.00
C ASN A 212 -4.98 -10.49 -11.57
N TRP A 213 -6.26 -10.15 -11.43
CA TRP A 213 -6.89 -9.82 -10.16
C TRP A 213 -8.27 -10.47 -10.08
N GLY A 214 -8.42 -11.48 -9.24
CA GLY A 214 -9.70 -12.15 -8.96
C GLY A 214 -10.06 -13.34 -9.85
N TRP A 215 -9.14 -13.89 -10.65
CA TRP A 215 -9.40 -15.08 -11.47
C TRP A 215 -9.20 -16.41 -10.73
N GLY A 216 -8.60 -16.39 -9.54
CA GLY A 216 -8.40 -17.56 -8.69
C GLY A 216 -7.26 -18.49 -9.11
N ASN A 217 -6.51 -18.17 -10.17
CA ASN A 217 -5.37 -18.96 -10.64
C ASN A 217 -4.08 -18.66 -9.84
N ASP A 218 -2.93 -19.04 -10.37
CA ASP A 218 -1.58 -18.82 -9.82
C ASP A 218 -0.95 -17.49 -10.27
N HIS A 219 -1.62 -16.76 -11.17
CA HIS A 219 -1.24 -15.41 -11.62
C HIS A 219 -2.07 -14.31 -10.95
N ASP A 220 -2.99 -14.70 -10.05
CA ASP A 220 -3.92 -13.81 -9.38
C ASP A 220 -3.26 -13.09 -8.19
N TRP A 221 -2.96 -11.82 -8.39
CA TRP A 221 -2.31 -10.99 -7.38
C TRP A 221 -3.20 -10.76 -6.16
N HIS A 222 -4.51 -10.57 -6.34
CA HIS A 222 -5.45 -10.41 -5.21
C HIS A 222 -5.44 -11.64 -4.32
N LYS A 223 -5.51 -12.83 -4.92
CA LYS A 223 -5.46 -14.10 -4.18
C LYS A 223 -4.14 -14.25 -3.43
N ALA A 224 -3.00 -14.05 -4.09
CA ALA A 224 -1.69 -14.24 -3.47
C ALA A 224 -1.42 -13.22 -2.35
N SER A 225 -1.72 -11.94 -2.60
CA SER A 225 -1.55 -10.89 -1.59
C SER A 225 -2.53 -11.03 -0.42
N GLN A 226 -3.77 -11.50 -0.63
CA GLN A 226 -4.68 -11.86 0.47
C GLN A 226 -4.14 -13.02 1.31
N GLN A 227 -3.55 -14.06 0.69
CA GLN A 227 -2.95 -15.18 1.42
C GLN A 227 -1.74 -14.73 2.25
N ALA A 228 -0.87 -13.88 1.69
CA ALA A 228 0.24 -13.28 2.42
C ALA A 228 -0.26 -12.39 3.57
N ALA A 229 -1.27 -11.56 3.33
CA ALA A 229 -1.90 -10.71 4.35
C ALA A 229 -2.45 -11.55 5.51
N ASP A 230 -3.18 -12.62 5.23
CA ASP A 230 -3.73 -13.53 6.23
C ASP A 230 -2.60 -14.18 7.07
N ARG A 231 -1.49 -14.58 6.43
CA ARG A 231 -0.33 -15.12 7.13
C ARG A 231 0.37 -14.09 8.01
N LEU A 232 0.49 -12.84 7.54
CA LEU A 232 1.07 -11.74 8.30
C LEU A 232 0.21 -11.35 9.51
N GLN A 233 -1.12 -11.35 9.38
CA GLN A 233 -2.03 -11.12 10.51
C GLN A 233 -1.84 -12.13 11.65
N GLN A 234 -1.40 -13.35 11.35
CA GLN A 234 -1.10 -14.38 12.36
C GLN A 234 0.32 -14.22 12.95
N THR A 235 1.27 -13.71 12.16
CA THR A 235 2.70 -13.70 12.52
C THR A 235 3.11 -12.40 13.20
N ALA A 236 2.65 -11.26 12.67
CA ALA A 236 2.96 -9.92 13.11
C ALA A 236 1.71 -9.01 12.92
N PRO A 237 0.66 -9.19 13.76
CA PRO A 237 -0.65 -8.50 13.61
C PRO A 237 -0.56 -6.96 13.65
N ASP A 238 0.55 -6.43 14.15
CA ASP A 238 0.78 -5.00 14.28
C ASP A 238 1.19 -4.31 12.98
N LEU A 239 1.69 -5.04 11.98
CA LEU A 239 2.11 -4.47 10.71
C LEU A 239 0.91 -4.01 9.89
N LEU A 240 1.05 -2.85 9.26
CA LEU A 240 0.26 -2.49 8.09
C LEU A 240 0.59 -3.48 6.95
N VAL A 241 -0.43 -3.94 6.24
CA VAL A 241 -0.29 -4.74 5.03
C VAL A 241 -0.55 -3.81 3.86
N ILE A 242 0.48 -3.57 3.07
CA ILE A 242 0.46 -2.64 1.95
C ILE A 242 0.41 -3.45 0.66
N VAL A 243 -0.64 -3.22 -0.14
CA VAL A 243 -0.88 -3.94 -1.39
C VAL A 243 -0.75 -2.98 -2.57
N GLU A 244 0.28 -3.18 -3.38
CA GLU A 244 0.44 -2.50 -4.67
C GLU A 244 -0.62 -2.97 -5.70
N GLY A 245 -0.80 -2.17 -6.74
CA GLY A 245 -1.59 -2.53 -7.91
C GLY A 245 -0.85 -3.45 -8.90
N ILE A 246 -1.49 -3.72 -10.04
CA ILE A 246 -0.82 -4.36 -11.18
C ILE A 246 -0.14 -3.28 -12.02
N ASN A 247 1.18 -3.36 -12.13
CA ASN A 247 2.01 -2.39 -12.83
C ASN A 247 1.89 -2.49 -14.36
N TRP A 248 1.79 -3.70 -14.92
CA TRP A 248 1.67 -3.85 -16.37
C TRP A 248 1.04 -5.18 -16.78
N THR A 249 0.19 -5.13 -17.79
CA THR A 249 -0.36 -6.28 -18.53
C THR A 249 -0.27 -6.05 -20.03
N GLY A 250 -0.25 -7.14 -20.79
CA GLY A 250 -0.28 -7.14 -22.24
C GLY A 250 1.06 -6.81 -22.90
N ILE A 251 1.06 -6.86 -24.24
CA ILE A 251 2.27 -6.70 -25.06
C ILE A 251 2.41 -5.21 -25.42
N PRO A 252 3.50 -4.52 -25.02
CA PRO A 252 3.69 -3.09 -25.27
C PRO A 252 4.03 -2.79 -26.75
N VAL A 253 3.08 -3.02 -27.64
CA VAL A 253 3.20 -2.82 -29.09
C VAL A 253 1.88 -2.25 -29.60
N ASP A 254 1.95 -1.19 -30.41
CA ASP A 254 0.75 -0.57 -31.00
C ASP A 254 -0.15 -1.61 -31.70
N GLY A 255 -1.45 -1.54 -31.43
CA GLY A 255 -2.46 -2.46 -31.97
C GLY A 255 -2.67 -3.75 -31.18
N PHE A 256 -1.85 -4.03 -30.16
CA PHE A 256 -2.10 -5.11 -29.20
C PHE A 256 -2.80 -4.56 -27.94
N ALA A 257 -3.39 -5.46 -27.15
CA ALA A 257 -3.93 -5.10 -25.85
C ALA A 257 -2.80 -5.00 -24.82
N HIS A 258 -2.70 -3.84 -24.17
CA HIS A 258 -1.74 -3.57 -23.10
C HIS A 258 -2.24 -2.44 -22.20
N GLY A 259 -1.72 -2.39 -20.99
CA GLY A 259 -2.04 -1.32 -20.06
C GLY A 259 -1.44 -1.50 -18.67
N ARG A 260 -1.65 -0.47 -17.87
CA ARG A 260 -1.28 -0.36 -16.45
C ARG A 260 -2.57 -0.28 -15.63
N PRO A 261 -3.11 -1.41 -15.15
CA PRO A 261 -4.33 -1.41 -14.35
C PRO A 261 -4.20 -0.68 -13.02
N THR A 262 -2.99 -0.61 -12.45
CA THR A 262 -2.73 -0.06 -11.11
C THR A 262 -3.71 -0.66 -10.10
N LEU A 263 -4.53 0.16 -9.43
CA LEU A 263 -5.51 -0.27 -8.43
C LEU A 263 -6.93 -0.36 -8.99
N GLU A 264 -7.16 -0.13 -10.29
CA GLU A 264 -8.50 -0.15 -10.89
C GLU A 264 -9.35 -1.40 -10.50
N PRO A 265 -8.79 -2.63 -10.47
CA PRO A 265 -9.55 -3.82 -10.06
C PRO A 265 -10.08 -3.77 -8.62
N ALA A 266 -9.43 -3.04 -7.71
CA ALA A 266 -9.85 -2.92 -6.31
C ALA A 266 -11.21 -2.23 -6.16
N ARG A 267 -11.65 -1.48 -7.19
CA ARG A 267 -12.99 -0.89 -7.27
C ARG A 267 -14.11 -1.93 -7.21
N PHE A 268 -13.82 -3.16 -7.62
CA PHE A 268 -14.79 -4.26 -7.72
C PHE A 268 -14.42 -5.45 -6.83
N LEU A 269 -13.13 -5.64 -6.53
CA LEU A 269 -12.65 -6.71 -5.66
C LEU A 269 -11.54 -6.19 -4.74
N SER A 270 -11.90 -5.80 -3.52
CA SER A 270 -10.97 -5.36 -2.48
C SER A 270 -10.51 -6.51 -1.60
N HIS A 271 -9.40 -6.32 -0.91
CA HIS A 271 -8.96 -7.19 0.19
C HIS A 271 -9.89 -7.07 1.40
N THR A 272 -10.01 -8.16 2.16
CA THR A 272 -10.73 -8.17 3.44
C THR A 272 -9.93 -8.95 4.45
N LEU A 273 -9.24 -8.23 5.32
CA LEU A 273 -8.40 -8.80 6.38
C LEU A 273 -9.26 -9.07 7.61
N ALA A 274 -8.86 -10.05 8.43
CA ALA A 274 -9.44 -10.24 9.76
C ALA A 274 -9.22 -9.00 10.65
N ASN A 275 -8.02 -8.43 10.56
CA ASN A 275 -7.55 -7.09 10.94
C ASN A 275 -7.83 -5.96 9.93
N PRO A 276 -9.08 -5.49 9.68
CA PRO A 276 -9.31 -4.51 8.62
C PRO A 276 -8.55 -3.19 8.81
N ALA A 277 -8.26 -2.77 10.05
CA ALA A 277 -7.53 -1.55 10.36
C ALA A 277 -6.01 -1.62 10.07
N LYS A 278 -5.59 -2.58 9.23
CA LYS A 278 -4.19 -2.77 8.83
C LYS A 278 -3.96 -2.65 7.31
N LEU A 279 -5.00 -2.60 6.50
CA LEU A 279 -4.88 -2.52 5.05
C LEU A 279 -4.52 -1.11 4.58
N VAL A 280 -3.54 -1.02 3.68
CA VAL A 280 -3.17 0.17 2.89
C VAL A 280 -3.02 -0.26 1.43
N TYR A 281 -3.47 0.55 0.48
CA TYR A 281 -3.17 0.34 -0.93
C TYR A 281 -2.06 1.27 -1.40
N SER A 282 -1.30 0.82 -2.39
CA SER A 282 -0.19 1.57 -2.93
C SER A 282 -0.14 1.59 -4.45
N ALA A 283 0.40 2.68 -5.01
CA ALA A 283 0.49 2.90 -6.45
C ALA A 283 1.76 3.68 -6.81
N HIS A 284 2.28 3.41 -8.00
CA HIS A 284 3.46 4.09 -8.55
C HIS A 284 3.07 4.98 -9.73
N PHE A 285 3.66 6.16 -9.82
CA PHE A 285 3.44 7.08 -10.93
C PHE A 285 4.75 7.76 -11.34
N TYR A 286 5.09 7.66 -12.62
CA TYR A 286 6.25 8.31 -13.21
C TYR A 286 5.87 8.99 -14.52
N GLY A 287 6.29 10.24 -14.72
CA GLY A 287 5.92 11.04 -15.90
C GLY A 287 6.20 10.37 -17.24
N TYR A 288 7.26 9.56 -17.33
CA TYR A 288 7.67 8.86 -18.54
C TYR A 288 6.83 7.62 -18.87
N THR A 289 6.08 7.09 -17.90
CA THR A 289 5.11 5.99 -18.08
C THR A 289 3.72 6.56 -18.41
N GLY A 290 2.74 5.72 -18.70
CA GLY A 290 1.34 6.15 -18.88
C GLY A 290 0.36 5.00 -18.64
N PRO A 291 -0.95 5.25 -18.77
CA PRO A 291 -1.97 4.21 -18.61
C PRO A 291 -1.80 3.04 -19.57
N ASN A 292 -1.36 3.34 -20.81
CA ASN A 292 -1.05 2.35 -21.84
C ASN A 292 0.37 2.53 -22.39
N HIS A 293 1.24 3.29 -21.69
CA HIS A 293 2.62 3.49 -22.10
C HIS A 293 3.57 2.89 -21.04
N SER A 294 4.40 1.94 -21.46
CA SER A 294 5.27 1.18 -20.54
C SER A 294 6.34 2.04 -19.88
N GLY A 295 6.74 3.11 -20.57
CA GLY A 295 7.89 3.94 -20.21
C GLY A 295 9.10 3.72 -21.11
N ALA A 296 9.02 2.77 -22.04
CA ALA A 296 10.07 2.51 -23.02
C ALA A 296 10.34 3.72 -23.93
N THR A 297 11.56 3.76 -24.46
CA THR A 297 11.98 4.64 -25.54
C THR A 297 12.70 3.79 -26.58
N GLY A 298 12.38 3.96 -27.86
CA GLY A 298 12.92 3.14 -28.95
C GLY A 298 12.18 1.81 -29.12
N ILE A 299 12.89 0.68 -29.08
CA ILE A 299 12.26 -0.63 -29.30
C ILE A 299 11.28 -0.92 -28.16
N GLY A 300 10.00 -1.13 -28.50
CA GLY A 300 8.91 -1.35 -27.53
C GLY A 300 8.26 -0.08 -27.01
N GLU A 301 8.61 1.10 -27.55
CA GLU A 301 7.84 2.33 -27.35
C GLU A 301 6.53 2.27 -28.15
N THR A 302 5.42 2.64 -27.50
CA THR A 302 4.09 2.75 -28.12
C THR A 302 3.73 4.21 -28.38
N THR A 303 2.73 4.44 -29.23
CA THR A 303 2.21 5.79 -29.50
C THR A 303 1.27 6.32 -28.42
N ASP A 304 0.99 5.52 -27.38
CA ASP A 304 0.14 5.90 -26.26
C ASP A 304 0.72 7.09 -25.48
N PRO A 305 -0.13 8.00 -24.96
CA PRO A 305 0.36 9.13 -24.17
C PRO A 305 0.98 8.66 -22.85
N ARG A 306 2.13 9.25 -22.51
CA ARG A 306 2.70 9.18 -21.16
C ARG A 306 1.92 10.11 -20.21
N TYR A 307 2.02 9.93 -18.90
CA TYR A 307 1.42 10.81 -17.90
C TYR A 307 1.90 12.26 -18.05
N GLN A 308 3.15 12.47 -18.46
CA GLN A 308 3.69 13.80 -18.76
C GLN A 308 3.14 14.43 -20.05
N ASP A 309 2.52 13.64 -20.93
CA ASP A 309 1.89 14.13 -22.16
C ASP A 309 0.41 14.48 -21.97
N LEU A 310 -0.22 14.02 -20.88
CA LEU A 310 -1.63 14.30 -20.58
C LEU A 310 -1.84 15.77 -20.22
N SER A 311 -2.97 16.32 -20.67
CA SER A 311 -3.44 17.62 -20.19
C SER A 311 -3.66 17.58 -18.66
N PRO A 312 -3.68 18.74 -17.97
CA PRO A 312 -3.90 18.78 -16.53
C PRO A 312 -5.18 18.04 -16.09
N GLN A 313 -6.28 18.16 -16.84
CA GLN A 313 -7.54 17.51 -16.50
C GLN A 313 -7.50 15.99 -16.75
N GLU A 314 -6.91 15.56 -17.86
CA GLU A 314 -6.74 14.13 -18.14
C GLU A 314 -5.86 13.46 -17.09
N HIS A 315 -4.79 14.14 -16.65
CA HIS A 315 -3.93 13.65 -15.58
C HIS A 315 -4.72 13.44 -14.28
N VAL A 316 -5.52 14.42 -13.84
CA VAL A 316 -6.39 14.28 -12.65
C VAL A 316 -7.37 13.11 -12.81
N ASN A 317 -8.04 13.01 -13.95
CA ASN A 317 -9.02 11.95 -14.22
C ASN A 317 -8.37 10.57 -14.16
N VAL A 318 -7.19 10.44 -14.73
CA VAL A 318 -6.45 9.18 -14.77
C VAL A 318 -5.93 8.80 -13.37
N LEU A 319 -5.41 9.74 -12.58
CA LEU A 319 -5.03 9.49 -11.18
C LEU A 319 -6.22 9.03 -10.35
N GLN A 320 -7.39 9.67 -10.51
CA GLN A 320 -8.64 9.26 -9.87
C GLN A 320 -9.06 7.86 -10.29
N ARG A 321 -9.00 7.55 -11.58
CA ARG A 321 -9.37 6.23 -12.10
C ARG A 321 -8.45 5.14 -11.55
N GLN A 322 -7.13 5.35 -11.62
CA GLN A 322 -6.12 4.33 -11.34
C GLN A 322 -5.78 4.12 -9.87
N ALA A 323 -5.94 5.13 -9.01
CA ALA A 323 -5.54 5.01 -7.60
C ALA A 323 -6.33 5.88 -6.61
N PHE A 324 -6.56 7.17 -6.89
CA PHE A 324 -7.04 8.13 -5.88
C PHE A 324 -8.46 7.84 -5.38
N PHE A 325 -9.26 7.11 -6.17
CA PHE A 325 -10.57 6.61 -5.75
C PHE A 325 -10.53 5.74 -4.48
N ILE A 326 -9.41 5.10 -4.15
CA ILE A 326 -9.26 4.31 -2.92
C ILE A 326 -9.62 5.11 -1.66
N THR A 327 -9.46 6.43 -1.71
CA THR A 327 -9.74 7.33 -0.59
C THR A 327 -11.19 7.84 -0.54
N GLU A 328 -12.03 7.45 -1.51
CA GLU A 328 -13.47 7.73 -1.46
C GLU A 328 -14.08 7.07 -0.22
N ALA A 329 -14.84 7.84 0.55
CA ALA A 329 -15.41 7.37 1.81
C ALA A 329 -16.58 6.39 1.60
N GLN A 330 -16.83 5.55 2.60
CA GLN A 330 -18.01 4.67 2.67
C GLN A 330 -18.10 3.66 1.52
N LYS A 331 -16.96 3.18 1.01
CA LYS A 331 -16.86 2.12 -0.01
C LYS A 331 -16.13 0.91 0.58
N HIS A 332 -16.36 -0.29 0.02
CA HIS A 332 -15.70 -1.51 0.48
C HIS A 332 -14.16 -1.49 0.30
N PHE A 333 -13.67 -0.64 -0.62
CA PHE A 333 -12.26 -0.44 -0.87
C PHE A 333 -11.65 0.74 -0.11
N THR A 334 -12.43 1.49 0.69
CA THR A 334 -11.94 2.69 1.39
C THR A 334 -10.78 2.32 2.32
N ALA A 335 -9.60 2.83 2.01
CA ALA A 335 -8.38 2.64 2.78
C ALA A 335 -7.43 3.82 2.57
N PRO A 336 -6.32 3.92 3.33
CA PRO A 336 -5.25 4.85 2.98
C PRO A 336 -4.64 4.49 1.62
N LEU A 337 -4.35 5.52 0.83
CA LEU A 337 -3.56 5.41 -0.40
C LEU A 337 -2.16 5.97 -0.13
N TRP A 338 -1.15 5.14 -0.36
CA TRP A 338 0.25 5.54 -0.32
C TRP A 338 0.84 5.53 -1.73
N ILE A 339 1.34 6.67 -2.21
CA ILE A 339 2.12 6.68 -3.46
C ILE A 339 3.54 6.25 -3.11
N SER A 340 3.82 4.96 -3.16
CA SER A 340 5.08 4.33 -2.71
C SER A 340 6.26 4.56 -3.64
N GLU A 341 6.00 5.00 -4.88
CA GLU A 341 7.03 5.49 -5.78
C GLU A 341 6.51 6.59 -6.71
N PHE A 342 7.29 7.66 -6.78
CA PHE A 342 7.25 8.67 -7.81
C PHE A 342 8.61 9.37 -7.82
N GLY A 343 8.99 9.92 -8.97
CA GLY A 343 10.27 10.58 -9.11
C GLY A 343 10.44 11.22 -10.48
N VAL A 344 11.50 12.01 -10.59
CA VAL A 344 11.91 12.65 -11.84
C VAL A 344 13.40 12.97 -11.74
N GLY A 345 14.10 13.02 -12.87
CA GLY A 345 15.50 13.46 -12.89
C GLY A 345 15.66 14.88 -12.33
N GLY A 346 16.76 15.12 -11.62
CA GLY A 346 17.10 16.41 -11.02
C GLY A 346 17.89 17.30 -11.96
N ARG A 347 19.11 17.67 -11.53
CA ARG A 347 19.99 18.66 -12.17
C ARG A 347 20.13 18.52 -13.69
N GLY A 348 20.18 17.29 -14.20
CA GLY A 348 20.34 17.01 -15.63
C GLY A 348 19.03 16.96 -16.45
N GLU A 349 17.88 16.95 -15.80
CA GLU A 349 16.58 16.84 -16.46
C GLU A 349 16.18 18.18 -17.06
N ASN A 350 16.13 18.30 -18.38
CA ASN A 350 15.76 19.54 -19.08
C ASN A 350 14.45 19.45 -19.88
N ASN A 351 13.78 18.29 -19.86
CA ASN A 351 12.51 18.11 -20.54
C ASN A 351 11.40 18.91 -19.83
N PRO A 352 10.82 19.95 -20.47
CA PRO A 352 9.81 20.78 -19.84
C PRO A 352 8.55 20.00 -19.46
N LYS A 353 8.19 18.93 -20.21
CA LYS A 353 7.04 18.09 -19.87
C LYS A 353 7.26 17.28 -18.60
N ALA A 354 8.45 16.73 -18.41
CA ALA A 354 8.80 15.97 -17.21
C ALA A 354 8.79 16.87 -15.96
N ARG A 355 9.37 18.07 -16.08
CA ARG A 355 9.35 19.08 -15.00
C ARG A 355 7.93 19.54 -14.66
N ASP A 356 7.13 19.89 -15.67
CA ASP A 356 5.73 20.29 -15.49
C ASP A 356 4.88 19.16 -14.87
N TRP A 357 5.04 17.93 -15.33
CA TRP A 357 4.36 16.78 -14.75
C TRP A 357 4.67 16.62 -13.27
N PHE A 358 5.94 16.73 -12.88
CA PHE A 358 6.35 16.61 -11.48
C PHE A 358 5.71 17.68 -10.60
N GLU A 359 5.73 18.94 -11.04
CA GLU A 359 5.06 20.06 -10.36
C GLU A 359 3.56 19.80 -10.19
N ARG A 360 2.88 19.38 -11.26
CA ARG A 360 1.44 19.04 -11.21
C ARG A 360 1.15 17.86 -10.30
N PHE A 361 1.97 16.81 -10.36
CA PHE A 361 1.79 15.61 -9.53
C PHE A 361 1.98 15.92 -8.05
N VAL A 362 3.02 16.68 -7.70
CA VAL A 362 3.23 17.19 -6.33
C VAL A 362 2.02 17.98 -5.85
N ASN A 363 1.47 18.87 -6.68
CA ASN A 363 0.27 19.62 -6.32
C ASN A 363 -0.95 18.71 -6.07
N GLN A 364 -1.08 17.59 -6.79
CA GLN A 364 -2.13 16.60 -6.52
C GLN A 364 -1.93 15.87 -5.18
N LEU A 365 -0.70 15.50 -4.83
CA LEU A 365 -0.38 14.89 -3.52
C LEU A 365 -0.70 15.85 -2.37
N ILE A 366 -0.38 17.13 -2.53
CA ILE A 366 -0.68 18.18 -1.54
C ILE A 366 -2.19 18.36 -1.41
N ALA A 367 -2.90 18.57 -2.53
CA ALA A 367 -4.34 18.85 -2.53
C ALA A 367 -5.17 17.72 -1.91
N ASN A 368 -4.70 16.47 -2.04
CA ASN A 368 -5.38 15.30 -1.52
C ASN A 368 -4.88 14.85 -0.14
N ASP A 369 -3.89 15.53 0.45
CA ASP A 369 -3.20 15.08 1.67
C ASP A 369 -2.72 13.62 1.60
N THR A 370 -2.17 13.24 0.44
CA THR A 370 -1.76 11.87 0.14
C THR A 370 -0.43 11.52 0.83
N ASP A 371 -0.36 10.33 1.42
CA ASP A 371 0.87 9.71 1.91
C ASP A 371 1.79 9.38 0.71
N PHE A 372 3.11 9.55 0.82
CA PHE A 372 4.01 9.37 -0.33
C PHE A 372 5.38 8.78 0.03
N ALA A 373 6.09 8.26 -0.98
CA ALA A 373 7.50 7.89 -0.92
C ALA A 373 8.23 8.25 -2.22
N TYR A 374 9.25 9.12 -2.13
CA TYR A 374 10.04 9.52 -3.30
C TYR A 374 11.02 8.41 -3.72
N TRP A 375 11.19 8.19 -5.02
CA TRP A 375 12.17 7.26 -5.57
C TRP A 375 13.31 7.95 -6.35
N PRO A 376 14.59 7.69 -6.00
CA PRO A 376 15.11 7.18 -4.72
C PRO A 376 15.61 8.30 -3.79
N LEU A 377 15.91 7.96 -2.53
CA LEU A 377 16.55 8.90 -1.60
C LEU A 377 18.07 8.98 -1.80
N VAL A 378 18.71 7.85 -2.06
CA VAL A 378 20.17 7.72 -2.11
C VAL A 378 20.61 7.36 -3.52
N GLY A 379 21.66 8.01 -4.01
CA GLY A 379 22.33 7.68 -5.26
C GLY A 379 23.81 8.04 -5.22
N PHE A 380 24.53 7.77 -6.30
CA PHE A 380 25.94 8.12 -6.46
C PHE A 380 26.11 9.36 -7.32
N HIS A 381 27.20 10.08 -7.09
CA HIS A 381 27.68 11.08 -8.02
C HIS A 381 29.18 11.00 -8.25
N THR A 382 29.62 11.49 -9.40
CA THR A 382 31.01 11.77 -9.75
C THR A 382 31.02 13.13 -10.45
N ASN A 383 31.77 14.09 -9.90
CA ASN A 383 31.81 15.47 -10.41
C ASN A 383 30.40 16.07 -10.60
N ARG A 384 29.50 15.80 -9.64
CA ARG A 384 28.10 16.26 -9.66
C ARG A 384 27.21 15.69 -10.79
N GLY A 385 27.71 14.71 -11.55
CA GLY A 385 26.92 13.87 -12.48
C GLY A 385 26.71 12.47 -11.92
N GLY A 386 25.83 11.66 -12.53
CA GLY A 386 25.53 10.29 -12.07
C GLY A 386 24.05 9.96 -12.22
N ASN A 387 23.52 9.10 -11.35
CA ASN A 387 22.08 8.86 -11.25
C ASN A 387 21.40 10.15 -10.78
N GLY A 388 20.81 10.91 -11.70
CA GLY A 388 20.19 12.21 -11.41
C GLY A 388 18.87 12.13 -10.64
N TRP A 389 18.36 10.93 -10.32
CA TRP A 389 17.04 10.75 -9.72
C TRP A 389 17.05 10.88 -8.21
N ALA A 390 18.15 10.53 -7.52
CA ALA A 390 18.17 10.59 -6.07
C ALA A 390 17.96 12.02 -5.52
N LEU A 391 17.47 12.13 -4.28
CA LEU A 391 17.42 13.41 -3.55
C LEU A 391 18.72 13.72 -2.81
N LEU A 392 19.48 12.69 -2.46
CA LEU A 392 20.77 12.76 -1.80
C LEU A 392 21.77 11.86 -2.54
N HIS A 393 22.96 12.39 -2.82
CA HIS A 393 24.01 11.68 -3.53
C HIS A 393 25.30 11.70 -2.74
N TRP A 394 26.10 10.64 -2.85
CA TRP A 394 27.46 10.59 -2.32
C TRP A 394 28.46 10.14 -3.37
N ASP A 395 29.66 10.74 -3.36
CA ASP A 395 30.79 10.27 -4.15
C ASP A 395 31.69 9.31 -3.36
N ALA A 396 32.68 8.72 -4.02
CA ALA A 396 33.62 7.77 -3.41
C ALA A 396 34.40 8.33 -2.20
N ALA A 397 34.59 9.65 -2.14
CA ALA A 397 35.24 10.33 -1.03
C ALA A 397 34.28 10.64 0.13
N GLY A 398 32.97 10.42 -0.06
CA GLY A 398 31.92 10.70 0.92
C GLY A 398 31.37 12.12 0.85
N ASN A 399 31.70 12.91 -0.19
CA ASN A 399 31.11 14.23 -0.35
C ASN A 399 29.65 14.10 -0.76
N ARG A 400 28.78 14.83 -0.06
CA ARG A 400 27.33 14.81 -0.27
C ARG A 400 26.90 15.88 -1.26
N MET A 401 25.90 15.57 -2.07
CA MET A 401 25.02 16.54 -2.73
C MET A 401 23.56 16.26 -2.40
N GLY A 402 22.76 17.28 -2.15
CA GLY A 402 21.35 17.17 -1.81
C GLY A 402 20.44 18.03 -2.67
N VAL A 403 19.14 17.75 -2.65
CA VAL A 403 18.13 18.54 -3.36
C VAL A 403 18.10 20.01 -2.91
N ASN A 404 18.50 20.31 -1.67
CA ASN A 404 18.46 21.66 -1.10
C ASN A 404 19.79 22.44 -1.22
N ASP A 405 20.77 21.94 -1.97
CA ASP A 405 22.09 22.61 -2.13
C ASP A 405 22.07 23.80 -3.11
N GLY A 406 20.89 24.19 -3.62
CA GLY A 406 20.69 25.41 -4.42
C GLY A 406 20.82 25.25 -5.94
N ASP A 407 21.15 24.05 -6.44
CA ASP A 407 21.33 23.77 -7.87
C ASP A 407 20.39 22.68 -8.43
N ASP A 408 19.49 22.14 -7.60
CA ASP A 408 18.46 21.19 -8.02
C ASP A 408 17.10 21.90 -8.18
N TRP A 409 16.55 21.87 -9.39
CA TRP A 409 15.29 22.54 -9.70
C TRP A 409 14.09 21.94 -8.93
N ARG A 410 14.19 20.68 -8.48
CA ARG A 410 13.13 19.99 -7.75
C ARG A 410 12.92 20.55 -6.34
N ALA A 411 13.90 21.29 -5.79
CA ALA A 411 13.89 21.77 -4.41
C ALA A 411 12.59 22.51 -4.04
N GLY A 412 12.10 23.36 -4.93
CA GLY A 412 10.85 24.10 -4.72
C GLY A 412 9.65 23.17 -4.53
N ALA A 413 9.44 22.22 -5.45
CA ALA A 413 8.36 21.26 -5.38
C ALA A 413 8.50 20.29 -4.19
N TRP A 414 9.71 19.79 -3.95
CA TRP A 414 9.99 18.90 -2.82
C TRP A 414 9.67 19.56 -1.48
N ASN A 415 10.20 20.76 -1.24
CA ASN A 415 9.99 21.48 0.01
C ASN A 415 8.50 21.79 0.23
N ARG A 416 7.77 22.22 -0.82
CA ARG A 416 6.31 22.40 -0.74
C ARG A 416 5.58 21.12 -0.34
N LEU A 417 6.00 19.96 -0.87
CA LEU A 417 5.38 18.68 -0.53
C LEU A 417 5.61 18.29 0.93
N VAL A 418 6.86 18.33 1.41
CA VAL A 418 7.19 17.86 2.77
C VAL A 418 6.70 18.81 3.86
N THR A 419 6.57 20.10 3.58
CA THR A 419 6.05 21.10 4.53
C THR A 419 4.57 21.43 4.33
N ALA A 420 3.88 20.78 3.39
CA ALA A 420 2.46 21.02 3.16
C ALA A 420 1.66 20.77 4.45
N PRO A 421 0.67 21.65 4.77
CA PRO A 421 -0.32 21.36 5.80
C PRO A 421 -0.98 20.00 5.53
N SER A 422 -1.17 19.22 6.57
CA SER A 422 -1.84 17.93 6.52
C SER A 422 -2.79 17.80 7.71
N ARG A 423 -3.71 16.84 7.66
CA ARG A 423 -4.53 16.50 8.82
C ARG A 423 -3.61 16.16 10.00
N THR A 424 -3.94 16.65 11.19
CA THR A 424 -3.23 16.36 12.43
C THR A 424 -4.21 15.96 13.53
N GLY A 425 -3.69 15.37 14.61
CA GLY A 425 -4.46 14.95 15.78
C GLY A 425 -5.39 13.76 15.52
N GLN A 426 -6.34 13.56 16.44
CA GLN A 426 -7.21 12.40 16.46
C GLN A 426 -8.05 12.24 15.19
N VAL A 427 -8.01 11.05 14.61
CA VAL A 427 -8.89 10.66 13.50
C VAL A 427 -10.06 9.86 14.07
N PRO A 428 -11.32 10.26 13.87
CA PRO A 428 -12.46 9.49 14.35
C PRO A 428 -12.50 8.11 13.67
N GLN A 429 -13.04 7.12 14.37
CA GLN A 429 -13.42 5.87 13.71
C GLN A 429 -14.62 6.13 12.80
N GLU A 430 -14.59 5.53 11.61
CA GLU A 430 -15.66 5.62 10.62
C GLU A 430 -16.30 4.26 10.40
N THR A 431 -17.55 4.25 9.94
CA THR A 431 -18.21 3.03 9.47
C THR A 431 -17.36 2.38 8.38
N ARG A 432 -16.98 1.13 8.60
CA ARG A 432 -16.16 0.37 7.66
C ARG A 432 -17.01 -0.61 6.88
N TRP A 433 -16.69 -0.76 5.60
CA TRP A 433 -17.35 -1.67 4.68
C TRP A 433 -16.31 -2.65 4.14
N ASN A 434 -16.68 -3.93 4.04
CA ASN A 434 -15.81 -4.97 3.48
C ASN A 434 -16.60 -5.90 2.59
N GLN A 435 -15.94 -6.50 1.61
CA GLN A 435 -16.52 -7.61 0.88
C GLN A 435 -16.47 -8.89 1.72
N LEU A 436 -17.48 -9.73 1.56
CA LEU A 436 -17.47 -11.08 2.09
C LEU A 436 -16.59 -11.97 1.20
N LEU A 437 -15.36 -12.25 1.62
CA LEU A 437 -14.42 -13.14 0.90
C LEU A 437 -14.42 -14.58 1.45
N LYS A 438 -14.85 -14.78 2.69
CA LYS A 438 -14.98 -16.08 3.35
C LYS A 438 -16.46 -16.33 3.67
N GLU A 439 -16.78 -17.43 4.35
CA GLU A 439 -18.16 -17.74 4.75
C GLU A 439 -18.77 -16.70 5.72
N SER A 440 -17.95 -15.94 6.45
CA SER A 440 -18.37 -14.90 7.38
C SER A 440 -17.54 -13.62 7.27
N CYS A 441 -18.15 -12.52 7.70
CA CYS A 441 -17.50 -11.23 7.91
C CYS A 441 -16.40 -11.33 8.99
N PRO A 442 -15.52 -10.32 9.12
CA PRO A 442 -14.68 -10.13 10.30
C PRO A 442 -15.51 -10.12 11.61
N GLN A 443 -14.90 -10.50 12.73
CA GLN A 443 -15.59 -10.71 14.01
C GLN A 443 -16.23 -9.46 14.62
N ASN A 444 -15.89 -8.27 14.13
CA ASN A 444 -16.43 -6.97 14.52
C ASN A 444 -17.33 -6.37 13.42
N GLU A 445 -17.90 -7.21 12.56
CA GLU A 445 -18.72 -6.80 11.43
C GLU A 445 -19.96 -7.70 11.29
N LYS A 446 -21.02 -7.16 10.68
CA LYS A 446 -22.23 -7.89 10.33
C LYS A 446 -22.46 -7.87 8.82
N LEU A 447 -23.16 -8.87 8.31
CA LEU A 447 -23.58 -8.91 6.91
C LEU A 447 -24.74 -7.94 6.70
N THR A 448 -24.63 -7.08 5.70
CA THR A 448 -25.65 -6.07 5.38
C THR A 448 -26.19 -6.15 3.96
N GLY A 449 -25.49 -6.86 3.06
CA GLY A 449 -25.98 -7.13 1.71
C GLY A 449 -25.43 -8.43 1.13
N ILE A 450 -26.16 -9.01 0.17
CA ILE A 450 -25.77 -10.20 -0.58
C ILE A 450 -26.13 -10.06 -2.07
N SER A 451 -25.34 -10.69 -2.92
CA SER A 451 -25.60 -10.68 -4.36
C SER A 451 -26.59 -11.78 -4.74
N HIS A 452 -27.36 -11.53 -5.80
CA HIS A 452 -28.27 -12.51 -6.38
C HIS A 452 -27.48 -13.70 -6.94
N THR A 453 -26.40 -13.44 -7.68
CA THR A 453 -25.49 -14.47 -8.21
C THR A 453 -24.03 -14.16 -7.86
N GLY A 454 -23.13 -15.13 -8.03
CA GLY A 454 -21.70 -14.96 -7.77
C GLY A 454 -21.26 -15.07 -6.30
N SER A 455 -22.19 -15.33 -5.37
CA SER A 455 -21.92 -15.59 -3.95
C SER A 455 -21.09 -14.49 -3.26
N ARG A 456 -21.40 -13.22 -3.52
CA ARG A 456 -20.73 -12.04 -2.94
C ARG A 456 -21.58 -11.44 -1.82
N GLY A 457 -20.94 -10.86 -0.82
CA GLY A 457 -21.61 -10.15 0.27
C GLY A 457 -20.92 -8.85 0.64
N LEU A 458 -21.63 -8.02 1.37
CA LEU A 458 -21.12 -6.79 1.97
C LEU A 458 -21.25 -6.88 3.49
N CYS A 459 -20.14 -6.64 4.16
CA CYS A 459 -20.00 -6.54 5.59
C CYS A 459 -19.91 -5.06 5.99
N VAL A 460 -20.41 -4.74 7.18
CA VAL A 460 -20.31 -3.41 7.77
C VAL A 460 -19.89 -3.52 9.24
N SER A 461 -19.08 -2.57 9.71
CA SER A 461 -18.69 -2.44 11.12
C SER A 461 -19.90 -2.55 12.05
N GLY A 462 -19.79 -3.39 13.09
CA GLY A 462 -20.86 -3.67 14.04
C GLY A 462 -20.32 -4.25 15.36
N PRO A 463 -21.22 -4.74 16.24
CA PRO A 463 -20.81 -5.35 17.50
C PRO A 463 -19.94 -6.59 17.29
N GLN A 464 -18.97 -6.80 18.17
CA GLN A 464 -18.11 -7.99 18.14
C GLN A 464 -18.91 -9.26 18.46
N TRP A 465 -18.62 -10.35 17.77
CA TRP A 465 -19.18 -11.68 18.02
C TRP A 465 -18.09 -12.75 18.18
N SER A 466 -18.39 -13.76 18.99
CA SER A 466 -17.49 -14.89 19.29
C SER A 466 -18.12 -16.26 19.02
N SER A 467 -19.44 -16.32 18.81
CA SER A 467 -20.18 -17.55 18.54
C SER A 467 -21.14 -17.35 17.39
N THR A 468 -21.33 -18.38 16.57
CA THR A 468 -22.26 -18.34 15.43
C THR A 468 -23.20 -19.55 15.45
N THR A 469 -24.39 -19.34 14.88
CA THR A 469 -25.37 -20.38 14.57
C THR A 469 -25.45 -20.52 13.05
N ARG A 470 -25.29 -21.75 12.55
CA ARG A 470 -25.49 -22.06 11.12
C ARG A 470 -26.95 -22.44 10.90
N VAL A 471 -27.62 -21.71 10.01
CA VAL A 471 -29.02 -21.96 9.65
C VAL A 471 -29.06 -22.51 8.22
N THR A 472 -29.56 -23.74 8.08
CA THR A 472 -29.57 -24.48 6.80
C THR A 472 -30.97 -24.90 6.36
N ASN A 473 -32.01 -24.54 7.12
CA ASN A 473 -33.41 -24.83 6.84
C ASN A 473 -34.32 -23.75 7.47
N GLU A 474 -35.63 -23.94 7.39
CA GLU A 474 -36.63 -22.98 7.88
C GLU A 474 -36.91 -23.04 9.40
N GLN A 475 -36.07 -23.69 10.22
CA GLN A 475 -36.34 -23.94 11.65
C GLN A 475 -36.59 -22.69 12.51
N HIS A 476 -36.19 -21.50 12.05
CA HIS A 476 -36.39 -20.23 12.76
C HIS A 476 -37.38 -19.30 12.04
N VAL A 477 -38.05 -19.77 10.99
CA VAL A 477 -39.04 -18.99 10.25
C VAL A 477 -40.35 -18.96 11.04
N THR A 478 -40.77 -17.76 11.43
CA THR A 478 -41.95 -17.55 12.28
C THR A 478 -43.23 -17.27 11.48
N ASN A 479 -43.09 -16.83 10.23
CA ASN A 479 -44.17 -16.47 9.33
C ASN A 479 -43.69 -16.59 7.88
N ASP A 480 -44.61 -16.84 6.93
CA ASP A 480 -44.27 -16.95 5.51
C ASP A 480 -44.06 -15.57 4.87
N TRP A 481 -42.91 -14.94 5.16
CA TRP A 481 -42.58 -13.60 4.68
C TRP A 481 -42.15 -13.57 3.20
N ALA A 482 -41.87 -14.72 2.59
CA ALA A 482 -41.58 -14.84 1.16
C ALA A 482 -42.25 -16.11 0.61
N SER A 483 -43.53 -15.97 0.25
CA SER A 483 -44.35 -17.11 -0.17
C SER A 483 -43.85 -17.73 -1.47
N GLY A 484 -43.74 -19.06 -1.49
CA GLY A 484 -43.19 -19.83 -2.61
C GLY A 484 -41.65 -19.97 -2.62
N TYR A 485 -40.95 -19.44 -1.62
CA TYR A 485 -39.48 -19.49 -1.50
C TYR A 485 -39.04 -20.27 -0.26
N THR A 486 -37.85 -20.86 -0.32
CA THR A 486 -37.20 -21.41 0.88
C THR A 486 -36.50 -20.31 1.65
N LYS A 487 -36.76 -20.19 2.96
CA LYS A 487 -36.33 -19.09 3.80
C LYS A 487 -35.33 -19.58 4.86
N LEU A 488 -34.14 -19.02 4.86
CA LEU A 488 -33.21 -19.15 5.97
C LEU A 488 -33.35 -17.92 6.85
N GLN A 489 -33.67 -18.10 8.13
CA GLN A 489 -33.89 -17.00 9.07
C GLN A 489 -32.99 -17.17 10.29
N CYS A 490 -32.35 -16.09 10.74
CA CYS A 490 -31.59 -16.10 11.98
C CYS A 490 -32.52 -16.25 13.20
N PRO A 491 -32.03 -16.85 14.30
CA PRO A 491 -32.74 -16.82 15.58
C PRO A 491 -33.15 -15.40 15.98
N ASN A 492 -34.17 -15.29 16.84
CA ASN A 492 -34.51 -13.99 17.43
C ASN A 492 -33.30 -13.40 18.17
N ASN A 493 -33.13 -12.08 18.08
CA ASN A 493 -31.97 -11.33 18.61
C ASN A 493 -30.62 -11.67 17.96
N ASN A 494 -30.64 -12.28 16.77
CA ASN A 494 -29.45 -12.47 15.94
C ASN A 494 -29.55 -11.70 14.63
N ALA A 495 -28.38 -11.34 14.08
CA ALA A 495 -28.22 -10.87 12.71
C ALA A 495 -27.35 -11.84 11.91
N ALA A 496 -27.50 -11.81 10.59
CA ALA A 496 -26.56 -12.48 9.70
C ALA A 496 -25.18 -11.82 9.79
N VAL A 497 -24.15 -12.64 9.92
CA VAL A 497 -22.72 -12.26 9.88
C VAL A 497 -21.98 -12.95 8.74
N GLY A 498 -22.68 -13.74 7.92
CA GLY A 498 -22.10 -14.49 6.83
C GLY A 498 -23.14 -15.30 6.08
N TYR A 499 -22.79 -15.74 4.87
CA TYR A 499 -23.59 -16.69 4.12
C TYR A 499 -22.70 -17.44 3.13
N ALA A 500 -22.99 -18.73 2.91
CA ALA A 500 -22.36 -19.54 1.88
C ALA A 500 -23.22 -20.78 1.60
N ASN A 501 -23.27 -21.25 0.37
CA ASN A 501 -23.82 -22.56 0.00
C ASN A 501 -25.16 -22.91 0.70
N PHE A 502 -26.16 -22.04 0.57
CA PHE A 502 -27.48 -22.23 1.20
C PHE A 502 -27.42 -22.37 2.74
N THR A 503 -26.45 -21.70 3.35
CA THR A 503 -26.29 -21.56 4.80
C THR A 503 -26.25 -20.08 5.14
N LEU A 504 -27.04 -19.68 6.13
CA LEU A 504 -26.95 -18.36 6.76
C LEU A 504 -26.19 -18.50 8.07
N VAL A 505 -25.15 -17.69 8.28
CA VAL A 505 -24.38 -17.67 9.52
C VAL A 505 -24.86 -16.49 10.36
N CYS A 506 -25.33 -16.78 11.57
CA CYS A 506 -25.99 -15.81 12.43
C CYS A 506 -25.24 -15.64 13.75
N ALA A 507 -25.19 -14.42 14.29
CA ALA A 507 -24.62 -14.13 15.60
C ALA A 507 -25.53 -13.21 16.43
N PRO A 508 -25.48 -13.26 17.78
CA PRO A 508 -26.32 -12.46 18.66
C PRO A 508 -25.81 -11.00 18.77
N VAL A 509 -25.82 -10.27 17.65
CA VAL A 509 -25.22 -8.92 17.53
C VAL A 509 -26.23 -7.82 17.21
N ALA A 510 -27.51 -8.15 17.09
CA ALA A 510 -28.55 -7.16 16.85
C ALA A 510 -29.90 -7.62 17.38
N THR A 511 -30.65 -6.68 17.93
CA THR A 511 -32.07 -6.84 18.24
C THR A 511 -32.90 -6.01 17.27
N GLY A 512 -34.15 -6.40 17.07
CA GLY A 512 -35.10 -5.61 16.29
C GLY A 512 -36.47 -6.28 16.30
N SER A 513 -37.51 -5.52 15.98
CA SER A 513 -38.90 -6.01 16.02
C SER A 513 -39.64 -5.77 14.72
N THR A 514 -39.26 -4.73 13.99
CA THR A 514 -39.94 -4.34 12.75
C THR A 514 -39.19 -4.93 11.58
N SER A 515 -39.86 -5.77 10.79
CA SER A 515 -39.25 -6.44 9.64
C SER A 515 -39.92 -6.02 8.34
N ARG A 516 -39.13 -5.94 7.26
CA ARG A 516 -39.62 -5.76 5.88
C ARG A 516 -38.88 -6.69 4.94
N VAL A 517 -39.51 -7.00 3.82
CA VAL A 517 -38.92 -7.84 2.78
C VAL A 517 -38.40 -6.95 1.67
N LEU A 518 -37.16 -7.21 1.26
CA LEU A 518 -36.45 -6.49 0.21
C LEU A 518 -36.15 -7.46 -0.94
N TRP A 519 -36.78 -7.25 -2.09
CA TRP A 519 -36.59 -8.05 -3.30
C TRP A 519 -35.51 -7.45 -4.20
N PHE A 520 -34.64 -8.30 -4.75
CA PHE A 520 -33.53 -7.91 -5.61
C PHE A 520 -33.26 -8.92 -6.75
N ASP A 521 -34.26 -9.73 -7.10
CA ASP A 521 -34.22 -10.74 -8.18
C ASP A 521 -34.18 -10.13 -9.58
N ARG A 522 -34.61 -8.87 -9.74
CA ARG A 522 -34.73 -8.16 -11.04
C ARG A 522 -33.90 -6.87 -11.12
N GLY A 523 -33.09 -6.58 -10.12
CA GLY A 523 -32.30 -5.37 -10.06
C GLY A 523 -31.75 -5.10 -8.67
N ASP A 524 -30.85 -4.12 -8.58
CA ASP A 524 -30.33 -3.64 -7.31
C ASP A 524 -31.46 -3.04 -6.45
N ASN A 525 -31.51 -3.44 -5.18
CA ASN A 525 -32.36 -2.85 -4.15
C ASN A 525 -31.50 -2.62 -2.91
N ARG A 526 -30.89 -1.44 -2.84
CA ARG A 526 -29.83 -1.12 -1.88
C ARG A 526 -29.66 0.39 -1.71
N PRO A 527 -29.09 0.85 -0.57
CA PRO A 527 -28.58 2.21 -0.45
C PRO A 527 -27.28 2.40 -1.24
N ASP A 528 -26.86 3.66 -1.44
CA ASP A 528 -25.62 4.07 -2.13
C ASP A 528 -24.34 3.96 -1.26
N GLN A 529 -24.35 3.02 -0.31
CA GLN A 529 -23.26 2.80 0.64
C GLN A 529 -22.57 1.47 0.34
N GLY A 530 -21.26 1.41 0.58
CA GLY A 530 -20.43 0.22 0.38
C GLY A 530 -19.88 0.05 -1.04
N GLY A 531 -20.29 0.84 -2.04
CA GLY A 531 -19.75 0.78 -3.41
C GLY A 531 -20.22 -0.43 -4.23
N ASP A 532 -19.59 -0.72 -5.36
CA ASP A 532 -19.98 -1.87 -6.21
C ASP A 532 -19.26 -3.17 -5.78
N TRP A 533 -19.68 -3.72 -4.65
CA TRP A 533 -19.07 -4.89 -4.02
C TRP A 533 -19.45 -6.24 -4.66
N ALA A 534 -20.30 -6.24 -5.70
CA ALA A 534 -20.65 -7.42 -6.47
C ALA A 534 -20.89 -7.05 -7.92
N ASN A 535 -19.84 -6.52 -8.56
CA ASN A 535 -19.89 -6.05 -9.93
C ASN A 535 -20.47 -7.12 -10.88
N GLY A 536 -21.37 -6.70 -11.76
CA GLY A 536 -22.08 -7.60 -12.68
C GLY A 536 -23.24 -8.39 -12.09
N HIS A 537 -23.52 -8.26 -10.78
CA HIS A 537 -24.61 -8.98 -10.10
C HIS A 537 -25.62 -8.03 -9.46
N TYR A 538 -26.90 -8.42 -9.41
CA TYR A 538 -27.90 -7.69 -8.61
C TYR A 538 -27.63 -7.83 -7.12
N LYS A 539 -27.90 -6.77 -6.36
CA LYS A 539 -27.55 -6.65 -4.95
C LYS A 539 -28.77 -6.26 -4.11
N GLY A 540 -29.04 -7.07 -3.09
CA GLY A 540 -29.94 -6.71 -1.99
C GLY A 540 -29.13 -6.22 -0.80
N GLN A 541 -29.50 -5.09 -0.21
CA GLN A 541 -28.82 -4.56 0.97
C GLN A 541 -29.83 -3.85 1.89
N CYS A 542 -29.85 -4.23 3.16
CA CYS A 542 -30.69 -3.59 4.17
C CYS A 542 -30.21 -2.15 4.45
N ALA A 543 -31.09 -1.31 4.99
CA ALA A 543 -30.74 0.05 5.37
C ALA A 543 -29.71 0.07 6.52
N GLN A 544 -29.05 1.20 6.72
CA GLN A 544 -27.96 1.31 7.70
C GLN A 544 -28.41 1.06 9.16
N ASP A 545 -29.66 1.38 9.47
CA ASP A 545 -30.31 1.14 10.76
C ASP A 545 -30.99 -0.24 10.84
N GLU A 546 -30.80 -1.09 9.85
CA GLU A 546 -31.34 -2.45 9.80
C GLU A 546 -30.22 -3.52 9.87
N HIS A 547 -30.64 -4.78 9.96
CA HIS A 547 -29.79 -5.94 9.77
C HIS A 547 -30.51 -7.00 8.94
N ILE A 548 -29.73 -7.86 8.27
CA ILE A 548 -30.26 -9.05 7.61
C ILE A 548 -30.67 -10.04 8.70
N ALA A 549 -31.97 -10.31 8.79
CA ALA A 549 -32.55 -11.33 9.66
C ALA A 549 -32.84 -12.64 8.90
N GLY A 550 -32.89 -12.61 7.57
CA GLY A 550 -33.13 -13.81 6.77
C GLY A 550 -32.92 -13.61 5.28
N VAL A 551 -32.85 -14.71 4.54
CA VAL A 551 -32.64 -14.77 3.09
C VAL A 551 -33.64 -15.76 2.48
N ALA A 552 -34.33 -15.34 1.42
CA ALA A 552 -35.23 -16.17 0.66
C ALA A 552 -34.54 -16.63 -0.62
N TYR A 553 -34.64 -17.92 -0.91
CA TYR A 553 -34.03 -18.59 -2.03
C TYR A 553 -35.08 -19.20 -2.95
N ASN A 554 -34.89 -19.04 -4.25
CA ASN A 554 -35.71 -19.71 -5.25
C ASN A 554 -35.35 -21.20 -5.40
N TRP A 555 -36.06 -21.90 -6.29
CA TRP A 555 -35.87 -23.33 -6.55
C TRP A 555 -34.46 -23.70 -7.05
N ARG A 556 -33.68 -22.73 -7.58
CA ARG A 556 -32.27 -22.92 -7.97
C ARG A 556 -31.28 -22.67 -6.84
N ARG A 557 -31.77 -22.41 -5.62
CA ARG A 557 -30.97 -21.98 -4.46
C ARG A 557 -30.25 -20.65 -4.68
N THR A 558 -30.84 -19.76 -5.48
CA THR A 558 -30.36 -18.40 -5.69
C THR A 558 -31.09 -17.44 -4.74
N PRO A 559 -30.38 -16.52 -4.04
CA PRO A 559 -31.01 -15.50 -3.21
C PRO A 559 -31.84 -14.50 -4.01
N ASP A 560 -33.11 -14.32 -3.66
CA ASP A 560 -34.04 -13.41 -4.37
C ASP A 560 -34.56 -12.28 -3.46
N ALA A 561 -34.61 -12.50 -2.14
CA ALA A 561 -35.02 -11.48 -1.18
C ALA A 561 -34.31 -11.58 0.18
N LEU A 562 -34.24 -10.42 0.86
CA LEU A 562 -33.77 -10.27 2.22
C LEU A 562 -34.94 -9.96 3.16
N LEU A 563 -34.93 -10.56 4.34
CA LEU A 563 -35.72 -10.08 5.48
C LEU A 563 -34.84 -9.09 6.25
N CYS A 564 -35.12 -7.80 6.11
CA CYS A 564 -34.44 -6.73 6.83
C CYS A 564 -35.20 -6.41 8.11
N ARG A 565 -34.49 -6.25 9.23
CA ARG A 565 -35.07 -5.99 10.54
C ARG A 565 -34.42 -4.78 11.21
N LYS A 566 -35.26 -3.88 11.73
CA LYS A 566 -34.91 -2.66 12.46
C LYS A 566 -35.10 -2.85 13.96
#